data_AF-A0AAQ2W0P5-F1
#
_entry.id   AF-A0AAQ2W0P5-F1
#
_cell.length_a   1.000
_cell.length_b   1.000
_cell.length_c   1.000
_cell.angle_alpha   90.00
_cell.angle_beta   90.00
_cell.angle_gamma   90.00
#
_symmetry.space_group_name_H-M   'P 1'
#
loop_
_entity.id
_entity.type
_entity.pdbx_description
1 polymer ?
#
loop_
_entity_poly.entity_id
_entity_poly.type
_entity_poly.pdbx_seq_one_letter_code
_entity_poly.pdbx_strand_id
1 'polypeptide(L)'
;MELAENQIEKLVDKGVYIKVSFGVKQSGLIFIPNYQLDIMEEENHKKYKVYIRETSSYFVYNKENMDNNCFIKGRTLIRQLSNDSQKLPYRRPTLKSLQEKISEINLMIELSNTNKQYQEIKDELVLEIAEIDMKLEETQEKIATLNKMAEVLINLKSEDHETRKLARYDFSKLNLTESTSLENVNEEIRVLQENLDYYLYEFEKRAIRLEIFVSTLNMEKDVFVIDKF
;
A
#
# COMPACT_ATOMS: atom_id res chain seq x y z
N MET A 1 0.87 -10.82 11.36
CA MET A 1 1.04 -9.37 11.65
C MET A 1 0.44 -9.11 13.02
N GLU A 2 0.95 -8.16 13.79
CA GLU A 2 0.41 -7.82 15.12
C GLU A 2 -0.55 -6.63 15.00
N LEU A 3 -1.68 -6.66 15.72
CA LEU A 3 -2.58 -5.51 15.84
C LEU A 3 -2.23 -4.71 17.09
N ALA A 4 -2.32 -3.39 16.98
CA ALA A 4 -2.33 -2.51 18.13
C ALA A 4 -3.74 -2.45 18.76
N GLU A 5 -3.84 -2.21 20.07
CA GLU A 5 -5.13 -2.18 20.78
C GLU A 5 -6.10 -1.14 20.22
N ASN A 6 -5.58 0.01 19.74
CA ASN A 6 -6.37 1.07 19.12
C ASN A 6 -6.97 0.69 17.75
N GLN A 7 -6.52 -0.40 17.13
CA GLN A 7 -7.08 -0.91 15.87
C GLN A 7 -8.27 -1.84 16.09
N ILE A 8 -8.47 -2.32 17.32
CA ILE A 8 -9.54 -3.24 17.70
C ILE A 8 -10.75 -2.44 18.18
N GLU A 9 -11.83 -2.48 17.40
CA GLU A 9 -13.08 -1.80 17.75
C GLU A 9 -13.85 -2.60 18.80
N LYS A 10 -13.93 -3.93 18.61
CA LYS A 10 -14.71 -4.80 19.49
C LYS A 10 -14.20 -6.23 19.47
N LEU A 11 -14.07 -6.83 20.64
CA LEU A 11 -13.82 -8.26 20.82
C LEU A 11 -15.15 -8.99 21.08
N VAL A 12 -15.35 -10.13 20.42
CA VAL A 12 -16.50 -11.02 20.62
C VAL A 12 -16.03 -12.46 20.73
N ASP A 13 -16.85 -13.35 21.29
CA ASP A 13 -16.48 -14.75 21.54
C ASP A 13 -15.98 -15.50 20.29
N LYS A 14 -16.42 -15.09 19.10
CA LYS A 14 -16.09 -15.74 17.82
C LYS A 14 -14.99 -15.05 17.01
N GLY A 15 -14.50 -13.88 17.43
CA GLY A 15 -13.56 -13.09 16.64
C GLY A 15 -13.40 -11.65 17.10
N VAL A 16 -12.74 -10.86 16.28
CA VAL A 16 -12.43 -9.45 16.55
C VAL A 16 -12.92 -8.60 15.38
N TYR A 17 -13.52 -7.46 15.70
CA TYR A 17 -13.83 -6.41 14.73
C TYR A 17 -12.69 -5.40 14.69
N ILE A 18 -12.17 -5.17 13.49
CA ILE A 18 -11.08 -4.23 13.23
C ILE A 18 -11.64 -3.08 12.40
N LYS A 19 -11.27 -1.85 12.78
CA LYS A 19 -11.63 -0.66 12.02
C LYS A 19 -10.71 -0.50 10.82
N VAL A 20 -11.30 -0.33 9.64
CA VAL A 20 -10.59 -0.15 8.37
C VAL A 20 -11.13 1.05 7.62
N SER A 21 -10.33 1.55 6.67
CA SER A 21 -10.61 2.76 5.92
C SER A 21 -10.52 2.39 4.45
N PHE A 22 -11.59 2.66 3.71
CA PHE A 22 -11.72 2.25 2.31
C PHE A 22 -12.09 3.43 1.38
N GLY A 23 -12.04 4.66 1.89
CA GLY A 23 -12.27 5.90 1.15
C GLY A 23 -12.12 7.14 2.03
N VAL A 24 -12.37 8.34 1.48
CA VAL A 24 -12.33 9.59 2.25
C VAL A 24 -13.44 9.61 3.27
N LYS A 25 -13.09 9.66 4.55
CA LYS A 25 -14.04 9.61 5.67
C LYS A 25 -14.96 8.38 5.62
N GLN A 26 -14.62 7.37 4.83
CA GLN A 26 -15.33 6.10 4.77
C GLN A 26 -14.53 5.08 5.57
N SER A 27 -15.11 4.70 6.71
CA SER A 27 -14.57 3.66 7.57
C SER A 27 -15.60 2.56 7.75
N GLY A 28 -15.10 1.35 7.96
CA GLY A 28 -15.94 0.17 8.14
C GLY A 28 -15.27 -0.81 9.07
N LEU A 29 -15.98 -1.89 9.35
CA LEU A 29 -15.55 -2.94 10.25
C LEU A 29 -15.34 -4.22 9.47
N ILE A 30 -14.18 -4.84 9.67
CA ILE A 30 -13.92 -6.20 9.22
C ILE A 30 -13.99 -7.13 10.41
N PHE A 31 -14.74 -8.22 10.25
CA PHE A 31 -14.75 -9.30 11.22
C PHE A 31 -13.62 -10.29 10.91
N ILE A 32 -12.70 -10.46 11.85
CA ILE A 32 -11.65 -11.47 11.81
C ILE A 32 -12.02 -12.59 12.78
N PRO A 33 -12.30 -13.81 12.28
CA PRO A 33 -12.65 -14.94 13.13
C PRO A 33 -11.45 -15.47 13.93
N ASN A 34 -11.72 -16.10 15.07
CA ASN A 34 -10.68 -16.59 16.00
C ASN A 34 -9.66 -17.54 15.36
N TYR A 35 -10.04 -18.34 14.35
CA TYR A 35 -9.08 -19.24 13.71
C TYR A 35 -8.01 -18.50 12.89
N GLN A 36 -8.19 -17.21 12.63
CA GLN A 36 -7.20 -16.31 12.01
C GLN A 36 -6.47 -15.45 13.05
N LEU A 37 -6.70 -15.69 14.35
CA LEU A 37 -6.13 -14.95 15.46
C LEU A 37 -5.28 -15.88 16.34
N ASP A 38 -4.18 -15.34 16.81
CA ASP A 38 -3.37 -15.92 17.88
C ASP A 38 -3.20 -14.84 18.95
N ILE A 39 -3.74 -15.11 20.14
CA ILE A 39 -3.79 -14.16 21.27
C ILE A 39 -2.66 -14.54 22.23
N MET A 40 -1.67 -13.66 22.33
CA MET A 40 -0.58 -13.81 23.28
C MET A 40 -0.79 -12.86 24.45
N GLU A 41 -0.87 -13.41 25.67
CA GLU A 41 -0.91 -12.63 26.90
C GLU A 41 0.53 -12.48 27.43
N GLU A 42 1.10 -11.28 27.26
CA GLU A 42 2.30 -10.88 28.01
C GLU A 42 1.88 -10.08 29.25
N GLU A 43 2.70 -10.10 30.29
CA GLU A 43 2.41 -9.72 31.69
C GLU A 43 1.66 -8.39 31.93
N ASN A 44 1.50 -7.51 30.94
CA ASN A 44 0.66 -6.31 31.00
C ASN A 44 -0.07 -5.90 29.70
N HIS A 45 0.01 -6.66 28.58
CA HIS A 45 -0.66 -6.30 27.32
C HIS A 45 -1.09 -7.55 26.52
N LYS A 46 -2.27 -7.50 25.89
CA LYS A 46 -2.73 -8.56 24.98
C LYS A 46 -2.26 -8.26 23.56
N LYS A 47 -1.41 -9.12 23.01
CA LYS A 47 -0.99 -9.03 21.60
C LYS A 47 -1.89 -9.91 20.75
N TYR A 48 -2.44 -9.33 19.68
CA TYR A 48 -3.27 -10.06 18.72
C TYR A 48 -2.50 -10.24 17.43
N LYS A 49 -2.12 -11.48 17.13
CA LYS A 49 -1.47 -11.83 15.87
C LYS A 49 -2.53 -12.31 14.88
N VAL A 50 -2.63 -11.61 13.76
CA VAL A 50 -3.62 -11.90 12.71
C VAL A 50 -2.96 -12.56 11.51
N TYR A 51 -3.66 -13.55 10.96
CA TYR A 51 -3.32 -14.26 9.74
C TYR A 51 -4.26 -13.83 8.60
N ILE A 52 -3.77 -12.92 7.78
CA ILE A 52 -4.48 -12.39 6.61
C ILE A 52 -3.85 -12.98 5.36
N ARG A 53 -4.65 -13.53 4.45
CA ARG A 53 -4.18 -14.03 3.16
C ARG A 53 -4.27 -12.91 2.13
N GLU A 54 -3.16 -12.56 1.50
CA GLU A 54 -3.07 -11.44 0.55
C GLU A 54 -4.09 -11.50 -0.60
N THR A 55 -4.32 -12.70 -1.13
CA THR A 55 -5.21 -12.94 -2.29
C THR A 55 -6.69 -13.02 -1.93
N SER A 56 -7.00 -13.22 -0.64
CA SER A 56 -8.38 -13.38 -0.17
C SER A 56 -9.08 -12.02 -0.09
N SER A 57 -10.38 -12.01 -0.34
CA SER A 57 -11.22 -10.82 -0.17
C SER A 57 -11.85 -10.83 1.22
N TYR A 58 -11.84 -9.68 1.89
CA TYR A 58 -12.38 -9.48 3.23
C TYR A 58 -13.56 -8.52 3.15
N PHE A 59 -14.68 -8.91 3.78
CA PHE A 59 -15.90 -8.11 3.78
C PHE A 59 -15.79 -6.95 4.77
N VAL A 60 -16.04 -5.75 4.28
CA VAL A 60 -16.10 -4.52 5.06
C VAL A 60 -17.56 -4.15 5.28
N TYR A 61 -17.97 -4.16 6.53
CA TYR A 61 -19.29 -3.74 6.97
C TYR A 61 -19.27 -2.25 7.31
N ASN A 62 -20.06 -1.45 6.59
CA ASN A 62 -20.31 -0.05 6.91
C ASN A 62 -21.54 0.05 7.81
N LYS A 63 -21.35 0.54 9.04
CA LYS A 63 -22.41 0.66 10.05
C LYS A 63 -23.40 1.79 9.73
N GLU A 64 -22.98 2.79 8.98
CA GLU A 64 -23.76 4.00 8.68
C GLU A 64 -24.58 3.85 7.40
N ASN A 65 -24.07 3.13 6.40
CA ASN A 65 -24.78 2.89 5.15
C ASN A 65 -24.48 1.48 4.60
N MET A 66 -25.49 0.60 4.58
CA MET A 66 -25.36 -0.78 4.08
C MET A 66 -25.02 -0.87 2.59
N ASP A 67 -25.38 0.13 1.78
CA ASP A 67 -25.04 0.17 0.36
C ASP A 67 -23.54 0.39 0.12
N ASN A 68 -22.82 0.89 1.14
CA ASN A 68 -21.37 1.08 1.13
C ASN A 68 -20.59 -0.14 1.63
N ASN A 69 -21.25 -1.28 1.83
CA ASN A 69 -20.57 -2.54 2.13
C ASN A 69 -19.74 -2.98 0.92
N CYS A 70 -18.47 -3.32 1.14
CA CYS A 70 -17.57 -3.68 0.05
C CYS A 70 -16.64 -4.83 0.44
N PHE A 71 -15.89 -5.34 -0.55
CA PHE A 71 -14.82 -6.29 -0.31
C PHE A 71 -13.48 -5.64 -0.59
N ILE A 72 -12.54 -5.74 0.34
CA ILE A 72 -11.15 -5.33 0.13
C ILE A 72 -10.25 -6.55 0.02
N LYS A 73 -9.15 -6.44 -0.73
CA LYS A 73 -8.17 -7.52 -0.81
C LYS A 73 -7.33 -7.60 0.46
N GLY A 74 -6.91 -8.81 0.82
CA GLY A 74 -6.07 -9.07 1.98
C GLY A 74 -4.77 -8.29 1.93
N ARG A 75 -4.17 -8.10 0.74
CA ARG A 75 -2.99 -7.24 0.54
C ARG A 75 -3.25 -5.78 0.96
N THR A 76 -4.42 -5.24 0.61
CA THR A 76 -4.84 -3.88 0.95
C THR A 76 -5.03 -3.75 2.45
N LEU A 77 -5.68 -4.74 3.06
CA LEU A 77 -5.88 -4.83 4.50
C LEU A 77 -4.56 -4.94 5.27
N ILE A 78 -3.66 -5.82 4.83
CA ILE A 78 -2.31 -5.98 5.40
C ILE A 78 -1.56 -4.65 5.35
N ARG A 79 -1.56 -3.97 4.21
CA ARG A 79 -0.91 -2.66 4.06
C ARG A 79 -1.48 -1.64 5.03
N GLN A 80 -2.80 -1.55 5.13
CA GLN A 80 -3.45 -0.60 6.03
C GLN A 80 -3.06 -0.86 7.49
N LEU A 81 -3.13 -2.11 7.94
CA LEU A 81 -2.89 -2.46 9.33
C LEU A 81 -1.39 -2.43 9.71
N SER A 82 -0.51 -2.63 8.72
CA SER A 82 0.95 -2.60 8.90
C SER A 82 1.54 -1.18 8.84
N ASN A 83 0.81 -0.19 8.32
CA ASN A 83 1.32 1.18 8.25
C ASN A 83 1.38 1.88 9.63
N ASP A 84 0.66 1.38 10.65
CA ASP A 84 0.79 1.83 12.05
C ASP A 84 1.70 0.93 12.89
N SER A 85 2.01 -0.29 12.45
CA SER A 85 2.85 -1.24 13.19
C SER A 85 4.06 -1.63 12.35
N GLN A 86 5.19 -0.99 12.66
CA GLN A 86 6.48 -1.46 12.15
C GLN A 86 6.59 -2.99 12.32
N LYS A 87 6.86 -3.67 11.19
CA LYS A 87 7.12 -5.11 10.98
C LYS A 87 5.98 -5.88 10.29
N LEU A 88 5.87 -5.68 8.97
CA LEU A 88 5.79 -6.84 8.08
C LEU A 88 7.20 -7.45 7.94
N PRO A 89 7.33 -8.78 7.83
CA PRO A 89 8.60 -9.40 7.43
C PRO A 89 8.98 -9.07 5.97
N TYR A 90 8.14 -8.31 5.26
CA TYR A 90 8.40 -7.79 3.94
C TYR A 90 8.82 -6.32 4.04
N ARG A 91 10.13 -6.04 3.94
CA ARG A 91 10.60 -4.68 3.72
C ARG A 91 10.22 -4.32 2.29
N ARG A 92 9.31 -3.36 2.11
CA ARG A 92 9.38 -2.54 0.91
C ARG A 92 10.80 -2.01 0.82
N PRO A 93 11.51 -2.22 -0.30
CA PRO A 93 12.74 -1.49 -0.54
C PRO A 93 12.36 -0.01 -0.49
N THR A 94 12.89 0.72 0.48
CA THR A 94 12.78 2.18 0.46
C THR A 94 13.52 2.70 -0.76
N LEU A 95 13.14 3.86 -1.28
CA LEU A 95 13.89 4.52 -2.37
C LEU A 95 15.41 4.56 -2.06
N LYS A 96 15.74 4.81 -0.79
CA LYS A 96 17.11 4.75 -0.27
C LYS A 96 17.74 3.35 -0.39
N SER A 97 17.02 2.30 -0.01
CA SER A 97 17.50 0.91 -0.15
C SER A 97 17.70 0.51 -1.62
N LEU A 98 16.86 1.01 -2.54
CA LEU A 98 17.06 0.82 -3.97
C LEU A 98 18.30 1.55 -4.48
N GLN A 99 18.49 2.81 -4.09
CA GLN A 99 19.68 3.58 -4.44
C GLN A 99 20.96 2.93 -3.92
N GLU A 100 20.93 2.40 -2.69
CA GLU A 100 22.04 1.64 -2.10
C GLU A 100 22.33 0.38 -2.92
N LYS A 101 21.30 -0.41 -3.27
CA LYS A 101 21.44 -1.60 -4.14
C LYS A 101 21.96 -1.25 -5.53
N ILE A 102 21.47 -0.18 -6.15
CA ILE A 102 21.94 0.30 -7.47
C ILE A 102 23.43 0.67 -7.41
N SER A 103 23.82 1.37 -6.34
CA SER A 103 25.22 1.76 -6.12
C SER A 103 26.13 0.55 -5.92
N GLU A 104 25.66 -0.46 -5.17
CA GLU A 104 26.36 -1.73 -4.97
C GLU A 104 26.55 -2.46 -6.31
N ILE A 105 25.53 -2.53 -7.17
CA ILE A 105 25.66 -3.13 -8.51
C ILE A 105 26.66 -2.36 -9.38
N ASN A 106 26.61 -1.02 -9.36
CA ASN A 106 27.53 -0.20 -10.15
C ASN A 106 28.99 -0.48 -9.77
N LEU A 107 29.29 -0.49 -8.47
CA LEU A 107 30.62 -0.84 -7.94
C LEU A 107 31.00 -2.28 -8.32
N MET A 108 30.04 -3.20 -8.27
CA MET A 108 30.27 -4.60 -8.62
C MET A 108 30.70 -4.78 -10.07
N ILE A 109 29.98 -4.17 -11.01
CA ILE A 109 30.28 -4.28 -12.44
C ILE A 109 31.60 -3.59 -12.78
N GLU A 110 31.89 -2.45 -12.14
CA GLU A 110 33.17 -1.75 -12.32
C GLU A 110 34.35 -2.60 -11.83
N LEU A 111 34.19 -3.32 -10.72
CA LEU A 111 35.22 -4.21 -10.16
C LEU A 111 35.38 -5.54 -10.90
N SER A 112 34.31 -6.06 -11.52
CA SER A 112 34.34 -7.36 -12.19
C SER A 112 34.82 -7.29 -13.64
N ASN A 113 34.99 -6.09 -14.23
CA ASN A 113 35.30 -5.92 -15.66
C ASN A 113 34.37 -6.75 -16.59
N THR A 114 33.13 -7.06 -16.13
CA THR A 114 32.25 -8.03 -16.79
C THR A 114 31.36 -7.39 -17.85
N ASN A 115 31.33 -8.07 -19.00
CA ASN A 115 30.38 -8.07 -20.13
C ASN A 115 29.24 -7.05 -20.13
N LYS A 116 29.14 -6.30 -21.23
CA LYS A 116 28.07 -5.34 -21.60
C LYS A 116 26.64 -5.82 -21.26
N GLN A 117 26.39 -7.12 -21.33
CA GLN A 117 25.11 -7.76 -21.01
C GLN A 117 24.63 -7.52 -19.56
N TYR A 118 25.52 -7.48 -18.56
CA TYR A 118 25.12 -7.25 -17.17
C TYR A 118 24.72 -5.78 -16.93
N GLN A 119 25.38 -4.84 -17.62
CA GLN A 119 24.99 -3.43 -17.59
C GLN A 119 23.60 -3.25 -18.22
N GLU A 120 23.36 -3.89 -19.38
CA GLU A 120 22.07 -3.84 -20.08
C GLU A 120 20.92 -4.39 -19.19
N ILE A 121 21.12 -5.54 -18.52
CA ILE A 121 20.12 -6.11 -17.60
C ILE A 121 19.86 -5.20 -16.39
N LYS A 122 20.91 -4.61 -15.81
CA LYS A 122 20.77 -3.68 -14.69
C LYS A 122 20.00 -2.43 -15.10
N ASP A 123 20.39 -1.82 -16.21
CA ASP A 123 19.76 -0.59 -16.71
C ASP A 123 18.28 -0.82 -17.05
N GLU A 124 17.94 -1.98 -17.63
CA GLU A 124 16.55 -2.40 -17.85
C GLU A 124 15.77 -2.50 -16.53
N LEU A 125 16.30 -3.20 -15.52
CA LEU A 125 15.63 -3.35 -14.23
C LEU A 125 15.43 -2.01 -13.50
N VAL A 126 16.43 -1.13 -13.55
CA VAL A 126 16.34 0.20 -12.94
C VAL A 126 15.29 1.05 -13.65
N LEU A 127 15.24 0.98 -14.98
CA LEU A 127 14.25 1.69 -15.79
C LEU A 127 12.83 1.19 -15.52
N GLU A 128 12.60 -0.14 -15.48
CA GLU A 128 11.30 -0.73 -15.14
C GLU A 128 10.82 -0.28 -13.74
N ILE A 129 11.71 -0.24 -12.75
CA ILE A 129 11.38 0.21 -11.38
C ILE A 129 11.00 1.69 -11.39
N ALA A 130 11.77 2.53 -12.08
CA ALA A 130 11.50 3.97 -12.16
C ALA A 130 10.16 4.27 -12.86
N GLU A 131 9.84 3.56 -13.95
CA GLU A 131 8.56 3.72 -14.64
C GLU A 131 7.36 3.34 -13.76
N ILE A 132 7.49 2.28 -12.95
CA ILE A 132 6.43 1.87 -12.02
C ILE A 132 6.30 2.89 -10.89
N ASP A 133 7.41 3.42 -10.37
CA ASP A 133 7.41 4.45 -9.33
C ASP A 133 6.71 5.74 -9.81
N MET A 134 6.97 6.18 -11.04
CA MET A 134 6.27 7.32 -11.64
C MET A 134 4.75 7.08 -11.74
N LYS A 135 4.34 5.87 -12.15
CA LYS A 135 2.91 5.51 -12.21
C LYS A 135 2.26 5.45 -10.83
N LEU A 136 3.00 5.02 -9.81
CA LEU A 136 2.55 5.02 -8.42
C LEU A 136 2.29 6.45 -7.94
N GLU A 137 3.24 7.35 -8.14
CA GLU A 137 3.12 8.76 -7.73
C GLU A 137 1.95 9.45 -8.45
N GLU A 138 1.85 9.31 -9.78
CA GLU A 138 0.75 9.88 -10.57
C GLU A 138 -0.61 9.36 -10.09
N THR A 139 -0.71 8.07 -9.77
CA THR A 139 -1.95 7.46 -9.27
C THR A 139 -2.29 8.00 -7.88
N GLN A 140 -1.30 8.20 -6.99
CA GLN A 140 -1.51 8.77 -5.66
C GLN A 140 -1.94 10.24 -5.72
N GLU A 141 -1.35 11.05 -6.59
CA GLU A 141 -1.75 12.45 -6.79
C GLU A 141 -3.20 12.55 -7.30
N LYS A 142 -3.59 11.67 -8.24
CA LYS A 142 -4.97 11.58 -8.72
C LYS A 142 -5.95 11.22 -7.60
N ILE A 143 -5.63 10.20 -6.80
CA ILE A 143 -6.43 9.82 -5.63
C ILE A 143 -6.54 10.99 -4.65
N ALA A 144 -5.45 11.70 -4.35
CA ALA A 144 -5.47 12.84 -3.44
C ALA A 144 -6.36 13.98 -3.96
N THR A 145 -6.37 14.20 -5.27
CA THR A 145 -7.23 15.21 -5.92
C THR A 145 -8.70 14.81 -5.85
N LEU A 146 -9.04 13.57 -6.23
CA LEU A 146 -10.40 13.04 -6.13
C LEU A 146 -10.89 13.01 -4.68
N ASN A 147 -10.00 12.73 -3.73
CA ASN A 147 -10.34 12.76 -2.31
C ASN A 147 -10.78 14.16 -1.85
N LYS A 148 -10.08 15.21 -2.29
CA LYS A 148 -10.49 16.60 -2.05
C LYS A 148 -11.83 16.91 -2.71
N MET A 149 -12.07 16.41 -3.92
CA MET A 149 -13.35 16.57 -4.61
C MET A 149 -14.49 15.89 -3.83
N ALA A 150 -14.29 14.67 -3.36
CA ALA A 150 -15.24 13.95 -2.52
C ALA A 150 -15.55 14.70 -1.23
N GLU A 151 -14.53 15.23 -0.56
CA GLU A 151 -14.72 16.05 0.65
C GLU A 151 -15.56 17.31 0.37
N VAL A 152 -15.27 18.04 -0.71
CA VAL A 152 -16.05 19.21 -1.12
C VAL A 152 -17.51 18.84 -1.39
N LEU A 153 -17.75 17.75 -2.13
CA LEU A 153 -19.10 17.26 -2.44
C LEU A 153 -19.90 16.87 -1.19
N ILE A 154 -19.24 16.27 -0.20
CA ILE A 154 -19.85 15.96 1.11
C ILE A 154 -20.17 17.26 1.86
N ASN A 155 -19.21 18.18 1.94
CA ASN A 155 -19.35 19.43 2.69
C ASN A 155 -20.42 20.38 2.08
N LEU A 156 -20.70 20.28 0.78
CA LEU A 156 -21.82 20.99 0.14
C LEU A 156 -23.19 20.59 0.70
N LYS A 157 -23.33 19.37 1.23
CA LYS A 157 -24.55 18.86 1.87
C LYS A 157 -24.56 19.06 3.40
N SER A 158 -23.53 19.70 3.96
CA SER A 158 -23.42 19.94 5.40
C SER A 158 -24.52 20.88 5.91
N GLU A 159 -25.05 20.60 7.11
CA GLU A 159 -26.01 21.45 7.81
C GLU A 159 -25.38 22.78 8.26
N ASP A 160 -24.07 22.79 8.53
CA ASP A 160 -23.32 23.98 8.94
C ASP A 160 -23.14 24.97 7.77
N HIS A 161 -23.50 26.23 8.03
CA HIS A 161 -23.50 27.30 7.03
C HIS A 161 -22.09 27.64 6.56
N GLU A 162 -21.11 27.72 7.46
CA GLU A 162 -19.74 28.10 7.12
C GLU A 162 -19.03 27.00 6.33
N THR A 163 -19.21 25.74 6.75
CA THR A 163 -18.72 24.56 6.01
C THR A 163 -19.27 24.52 4.59
N ARG A 164 -20.57 24.78 4.42
CA ARG A 164 -21.22 24.80 3.10
C ARG A 164 -20.72 25.95 2.23
N LYS A 165 -20.49 27.13 2.82
CA LYS A 165 -19.97 28.31 2.10
C LYS A 165 -18.53 28.09 1.63
N LEU A 166 -17.68 27.50 2.48
CA LEU A 166 -16.31 27.14 2.12
C LEU A 166 -16.30 26.09 0.99
N ALA A 167 -17.15 25.07 1.10
CA ALA A 167 -17.27 24.05 0.05
C ALA A 167 -17.70 24.62 -1.31
N ARG A 168 -18.57 25.63 -1.36
CA ARG A 168 -18.93 26.32 -2.62
C ARG A 168 -17.74 27.03 -3.28
N TYR A 169 -16.87 27.63 -2.46
CA TYR A 169 -15.65 28.25 -2.94
C TYR A 169 -14.69 27.20 -3.52
N ASP A 170 -14.44 26.12 -2.77
CA ASP A 170 -13.55 25.05 -3.21
C ASP A 170 -14.11 24.29 -4.43
N PHE A 171 -15.42 24.12 -4.53
CA PHE A 171 -16.08 23.53 -5.69
C PHE A 171 -15.81 24.32 -6.97
N SER A 172 -15.89 25.65 -6.89
CA SER A 172 -15.59 26.55 -8.00
C SER A 172 -14.10 26.50 -8.38
N LYS A 173 -13.21 26.42 -7.39
CA LYS A 173 -11.75 26.38 -7.59
C LYS A 173 -11.27 25.07 -8.22
N LEU A 174 -11.95 23.96 -7.94
CA LEU A 174 -11.64 22.64 -8.51
C LEU A 174 -12.26 22.41 -9.89
N ASN A 175 -12.93 23.42 -10.48
CA ASN A 175 -13.64 23.33 -11.76
C ASN A 175 -14.63 22.15 -11.80
N LEU A 176 -15.26 21.83 -10.67
CA LEU A 176 -16.24 20.76 -10.58
C LEU A 176 -17.52 21.16 -11.33
N THR A 177 -18.15 20.18 -11.98
CA THR A 177 -19.41 20.38 -12.70
C THR A 177 -20.56 19.75 -11.93
N GLU A 178 -21.79 20.22 -12.14
CA GLU A 178 -22.98 19.61 -11.50
C GLU A 178 -23.19 18.13 -11.88
N SER A 179 -22.59 17.69 -13.00
CA SER A 179 -22.53 16.28 -13.41
C SER A 179 -21.59 15.42 -12.58
N THR A 180 -20.68 16.01 -11.80
CA THR A 180 -19.76 15.26 -10.94
C THR A 180 -20.50 14.76 -9.70
N SER A 181 -20.92 13.49 -9.71
CA SER A 181 -21.55 12.85 -8.56
C SER A 181 -20.50 12.32 -7.57
N LEU A 182 -20.84 12.32 -6.28
CA LEU A 182 -19.99 11.73 -5.24
C LEU A 182 -19.77 10.22 -5.48
N GLU A 183 -20.77 9.55 -6.05
CA GLU A 183 -20.70 8.13 -6.41
C GLU A 183 -19.64 7.88 -7.48
N ASN A 184 -19.63 8.69 -8.56
CA ASN A 184 -18.63 8.57 -9.63
C ASN A 184 -17.21 8.84 -9.11
N VAL A 185 -17.04 9.86 -8.25
CA VAL A 185 -15.73 10.18 -7.66
C VAL A 185 -15.24 9.04 -6.77
N ASN A 186 -16.11 8.44 -5.96
CA ASN A 186 -15.75 7.30 -5.11
C ASN A 186 -15.42 6.05 -5.93
N GLU A 187 -16.16 5.81 -7.01
CA GLU A 187 -15.89 4.69 -7.92
C GLU A 187 -14.52 4.86 -8.60
N GLU A 188 -14.19 6.07 -9.06
CA GLU A 188 -12.89 6.36 -9.65
C GLU A 188 -11.76 6.21 -8.63
N ILE A 189 -11.95 6.68 -7.38
CA ILE A 189 -11.00 6.44 -6.28
C ILE A 189 -10.79 4.92 -6.08
N ARG A 190 -11.86 4.12 -6.09
CA ARG A 190 -11.77 2.67 -5.93
C ARG A 190 -10.93 2.04 -7.04
N VAL A 191 -11.22 2.38 -8.30
CA VAL A 191 -10.46 1.87 -9.46
C VAL A 191 -8.98 2.28 -9.38
N LEU A 192 -8.69 3.51 -9.00
CA LEU A 192 -7.31 3.97 -8.85
C LEU A 192 -6.60 3.28 -7.68
N GLN A 193 -7.29 2.96 -6.59
CA GLN A 193 -6.74 2.17 -5.49
C GLN A 193 -6.42 0.73 -5.92
N GLU A 194 -7.25 0.11 -6.76
CA GLU A 194 -6.96 -1.20 -7.34
C GLU A 194 -5.74 -1.15 -8.27
N ASN A 195 -5.61 -0.09 -9.08
CA ASN A 195 -4.44 0.15 -9.93
C ASN A 195 -3.18 0.37 -9.09
N LEU A 196 -3.27 1.14 -8.01
CA LEU A 196 -2.16 1.37 -7.08
C LEU A 196 -1.68 0.04 -6.49
N ASP A 197 -2.60 -0.82 -6.09
CA ASP A 197 -2.27 -2.15 -5.57
C ASP A 197 -1.61 -3.05 -6.63
N TYR A 198 -2.00 -2.93 -7.90
CA TYR A 198 -1.35 -3.63 -9.02
C TYR A 198 0.06 -3.11 -9.26
N TYR A 199 0.25 -1.80 -9.34
CA TYR A 199 1.58 -1.21 -9.55
C TYR A 199 2.54 -1.50 -8.41
N LEU A 200 2.06 -1.51 -7.16
CA LEU A 200 2.87 -1.92 -6.02
C LEU A 200 3.32 -3.37 -6.10
N TYR A 201 2.43 -4.27 -6.55
CA TYR A 201 2.78 -5.67 -6.75
C TYR A 201 3.86 -5.82 -7.83
N GLU A 202 3.73 -5.14 -8.97
CA GLU A 202 4.77 -5.17 -10.01
C GLU A 202 6.07 -4.54 -9.51
N PHE A 203 6.02 -3.41 -8.80
CA PHE A 203 7.20 -2.78 -8.20
C PHE A 203 7.97 -3.77 -7.31
N GLU A 204 7.29 -4.42 -6.38
CA GLU A 204 7.89 -5.39 -5.46
C GLU A 204 8.53 -6.55 -6.21
N LYS A 205 7.84 -7.08 -7.23
CA LYS A 205 8.36 -8.15 -8.09
C LYS A 205 9.64 -7.74 -8.83
N ARG A 206 9.70 -6.51 -9.37
CA ARG A 206 10.93 -6.00 -10.03
C ARG A 206 12.04 -5.77 -9.02
N ALA A 207 11.72 -5.24 -7.85
CA ALA A 207 12.71 -5.05 -6.80
C ALA A 207 13.33 -6.38 -6.32
N ILE A 208 12.54 -7.43 -6.09
CA ILE A 208 13.06 -8.77 -5.76
C ILE A 208 14.02 -9.26 -6.84
N ARG A 209 13.65 -9.08 -8.12
CA ARG A 209 14.50 -9.49 -9.25
C ARG A 209 15.85 -8.76 -9.22
N LEU A 210 15.86 -7.48 -8.86
CA LEU A 210 17.09 -6.71 -8.63
C LEU A 210 17.90 -7.28 -7.46
N GLU A 211 17.28 -7.67 -6.34
CA GLU A 211 17.98 -8.28 -5.21
C GLU A 211 18.63 -9.62 -5.56
N ILE A 212 17.92 -10.46 -6.31
CA ILE A 212 18.45 -11.74 -6.81
C ILE A 212 19.65 -11.47 -7.71
N PHE A 213 19.55 -10.49 -8.61
CA PHE A 213 20.64 -10.11 -9.51
C PHE A 213 21.90 -9.67 -8.74
N VAL A 214 21.75 -8.82 -7.72
CA VAL A 214 22.86 -8.43 -6.82
C VAL A 214 23.48 -9.67 -6.16
N SER A 215 22.64 -10.56 -5.64
CA SER A 215 23.09 -11.76 -4.94
C SER A 215 23.87 -12.71 -5.85
N THR A 216 23.44 -12.87 -7.11
CA THR A 216 24.15 -13.69 -8.11
C THR A 216 25.51 -13.11 -8.46
N LEU A 217 25.60 -11.79 -8.64
CA LEU A 217 26.89 -11.13 -8.90
C LEU A 217 27.86 -11.27 -7.72
N ASN A 218 27.34 -11.19 -6.48
CA ASN A 218 28.14 -11.39 -5.27
C ASN A 218 28.72 -12.81 -5.19
N MET A 219 27.94 -13.85 -5.55
CA MET A 219 28.44 -15.23 -5.55
C MET A 219 29.46 -15.51 -6.67
N GLU A 220 29.32 -14.90 -7.85
CA GLU A 220 30.33 -15.04 -8.90
C GLU A 220 31.71 -14.51 -8.44
N LYS A 221 31.76 -13.41 -7.69
CA LYS A 221 33.03 -12.91 -7.11
C LYS A 221 33.69 -13.92 -6.19
N ASP A 222 32.94 -14.60 -5.31
CA ASP A 222 33.52 -15.58 -4.38
C ASP A 222 34.11 -16.80 -5.13
N VAL A 223 33.51 -17.21 -6.24
CA VAL A 223 34.05 -18.29 -7.09
C VAL A 223 35.35 -17.85 -7.79
N PHE A 224 35.41 -16.62 -8.31
CA PHE A 224 36.64 -16.10 -8.95
C PHE A 224 37.79 -15.79 -7.98
N VAL A 225 37.51 -15.61 -6.68
CA VAL A 225 38.54 -15.41 -5.65
C VAL A 225 39.18 -16.73 -5.22
N ILE A 226 38.48 -17.86 -5.34
CA ILE A 226 39.00 -19.18 -4.94
C ILE A 226 39.98 -19.76 -5.98
N ASP A 227 39.79 -19.47 -7.27
CA ASP A 227 40.65 -19.98 -8.36
C ASP A 227 42.02 -19.27 -8.51
N LYS A 228 42.44 -18.48 -7.51
CA LYS A 228 43.68 -17.69 -7.55
C LYS A 228 44.71 -18.03 -6.46
N PHE A 229 44.61 -19.19 -5.83
CA PHE A 229 45.61 -19.69 -4.86
C PHE A 229 46.12 -21.08 -5.20
#